data_AF-A0A1A8PJ03-F1
#
_entry.id   AF-A0A1A8PJ03-F1
#
_cell.length_a   1.000
_cell.length_b   1.000
_cell.length_c   1.000
_cell.angle_alpha   90.00
_cell.angle_beta   90.00
_cell.angle_gamma   90.00
#
_symmetry.space_group_name_H-M   'P 1'
#
loop_
_entity.id
_entity.type
_entity.pdbx_description
1 polymer ?
#
loop_
_entity_poly.entity_id
_entity_poly.type
_entity_poly.pdbx_seq_one_letter_code
_entity_poly.pdbx_strand_id
1 'polypeptide(L)'
;MKKDIDTLKTEEQAEIISKYDKGRRDGVDIDPWEDANYNIYKVTDRFGFLHEEELPTPTAVEEKQKLQEIERVEKWLKMVKKWNKYKNSDKLAKRVYKG
;
A
#
# COMPACT_ATOMS: atom_id res chain seq x y z
N MET A 1 13.02 -39.12 10.71
CA MET A 1 11.92 -38.97 11.69
C MET A 1 11.11 -37.75 11.28
N LYS A 2 9.80 -37.90 11.06
CA LYS A 2 8.91 -36.74 10.88
C LYS A 2 8.85 -36.02 12.23
N LYS A 3 9.29 -34.77 12.30
CA LYS A 3 9.07 -33.94 13.49
C LYS A 3 7.56 -33.77 13.68
N ASP A 4 7.08 -33.84 14.91
CA ASP A 4 5.66 -33.61 15.22
C ASP A 4 5.28 -32.16 14.88
N ILE A 5 4.07 -31.95 14.37
CA ILE A 5 3.61 -30.62 13.92
C ILE A 5 3.73 -29.57 15.04
N ASP A 6 3.49 -29.98 16.29
CA ASP A 6 3.60 -29.10 17.44
C ASP A 6 5.04 -28.72 17.77
N THR A 7 6.00 -29.61 17.50
CA THR A 7 7.43 -29.29 17.64
C THR A 7 7.87 -28.27 16.60
N LEU A 8 7.40 -28.39 15.35
CA LEU A 8 7.67 -27.42 14.28
C LEU A 8 7.11 -26.04 14.62
N LYS A 9 5.87 -25.96 15.10
CA LYS A 9 5.26 -24.69 15.52
C LYS A 9 6.02 -24.02 16.66
N THR A 10 6.51 -24.80 17.61
CA THR A 10 7.25 -24.28 18.77
C THR A 10 8.62 -23.76 18.34
N GLU A 11 9.30 -24.47 17.43
CA GLU A 11 10.56 -24.04 16.82
C GLU A 11 10.37 -22.72 16.04
N GLU A 12 9.36 -22.65 15.17
CA GLU A 12 9.01 -21.44 14.40
C GLU A 12 8.70 -20.26 15.33
N GLN A 13 7.91 -20.48 16.39
CA GLN A 13 7.56 -19.43 17.34
C GLN A 13 8.79 -18.92 18.09
N ALA A 14 9.69 -19.80 18.52
CA ALA A 14 10.93 -19.42 19.19
C ALA A 14 11.86 -18.63 18.25
N GLU A 15 11.93 -19.01 16.97
CA GLU A 15 12.69 -18.30 15.96
C GLU A 15 12.14 -16.89 15.72
N ILE A 16 10.81 -16.76 15.58
CA ILE A 16 10.13 -15.47 15.44
C ILE A 16 10.43 -14.57 16.65
N ILE A 17 10.26 -15.07 17.88
CA ILE A 17 10.54 -14.30 19.10
C ILE A 17 12.00 -13.85 19.13
N SER A 18 12.94 -14.74 18.79
CA SER A 18 14.37 -14.40 18.73
C SER A 18 14.67 -13.30 17.72
N LYS A 19 13.99 -13.29 16.56
CA LYS A 19 14.11 -12.20 15.56
C LYS A 19 13.64 -10.86 16.14
N TYR A 20 12.49 -10.82 16.82
CA TYR A 20 11.98 -9.60 17.47
C TYR A 20 12.89 -9.08 18.59
N ASP A 21 13.44 -9.97 19.43
CA ASP A 21 14.38 -9.60 20.52
C ASP A 21 15.70 -9.04 19.98
N LYS A 22 16.14 -9.52 18.82
CA LYS A 22 17.36 -9.03 18.16
C LYS A 22 17.14 -7.64 17.57
N GLY A 23 15.96 -7.34 17.05
CA GLY A 23 15.66 -6.06 16.42
C GLY A 23 16.56 -5.77 15.21
N ARG A 24 16.59 -4.52 14.76
CA ARG A 24 17.33 -4.08 13.56
C ARG A 24 18.78 -3.70 13.89
N ARG A 25 19.55 -4.63 14.47
CA ARG A 25 20.97 -4.44 14.79
C ARG A 25 21.86 -4.78 13.59
N ASP A 26 23.01 -4.13 13.49
CA ASP A 26 24.02 -4.42 12.45
C ASP A 26 24.42 -5.90 12.49
N GLY A 27 24.25 -6.60 11.37
CA GLY A 27 24.62 -8.02 11.20
C GLY A 27 23.47 -9.03 11.33
N VAL A 28 22.22 -8.59 11.49
CA VAL A 28 21.05 -9.47 11.35
C VAL A 28 20.71 -9.63 9.87
N ASP A 29 20.64 -10.88 9.41
CA ASP A 29 20.14 -11.21 8.07
C ASP A 29 18.63 -10.96 8.05
N ILE A 30 18.23 -9.94 7.30
CA ILE A 30 16.83 -9.56 7.12
C ILE A 30 16.51 -9.94 5.69
N ASP A 31 15.46 -10.73 5.51
CA ASP A 31 15.02 -11.09 4.18
C ASP A 31 14.73 -9.81 3.38
N PRO A 32 15.13 -9.72 2.10
CA PRO A 32 14.97 -8.49 1.33
C PRO A 32 13.53 -7.94 1.34
N TRP A 33 12.52 -8.81 1.40
CA TRP A 33 11.10 -8.43 1.46
C TRP A 33 10.64 -7.92 2.84
N GLU A 34 11.36 -8.24 3.92
CA GLU A 34 11.14 -7.71 5.27
C GLU A 34 11.73 -6.30 5.44
N ASP A 35 12.57 -5.85 4.51
CA ASP A 35 13.13 -4.50 4.49
C ASP A 35 12.11 -3.49 3.92
N ALA A 36 11.80 -2.44 4.69
CA ALA A 36 11.02 -1.30 4.22
C ALA A 36 11.65 -0.61 2.98
N ASN A 37 12.95 -0.77 2.76
CA ASN A 37 13.68 -0.27 1.60
C ASN A 37 13.69 -1.24 0.41
N TYR A 38 12.90 -2.33 0.45
CA TYR A 38 12.86 -3.30 -0.64
C TYR A 38 12.52 -2.62 -1.97
N ASN A 39 13.31 -2.93 -3.00
CA ASN A 39 13.31 -2.24 -4.29
C ASN A 39 11.90 -2.17 -4.92
N ILE A 40 11.10 -3.23 -4.78
CA ILE A 40 9.72 -3.26 -5.28
C ILE A 40 8.90 -2.08 -4.75
N TYR A 41 9.00 -1.73 -3.47
CA TYR A 41 8.21 -0.63 -2.90
C TYR A 41 8.67 0.76 -3.34
N LYS A 42 9.91 0.88 -3.83
CA LYS A 42 10.46 2.15 -4.32
C LYS A 42 10.18 2.37 -5.81
N VAL A 43 9.97 1.28 -6.53
CA VAL A 43 9.84 1.28 -7.98
C VAL A 43 8.38 1.14 -8.42
N THR A 44 7.47 0.84 -7.49
CA THR A 44 6.03 0.75 -7.79
C THR A 44 5.34 2.09 -7.54
N ASP A 45 4.65 2.63 -8.55
CA ASP A 45 3.87 3.86 -8.44
C ASP A 45 2.56 3.66 -7.67
N ARG A 46 1.91 4.77 -7.29
CA ARG A 46 0.59 4.83 -6.66
C ARG A 46 -0.48 4.00 -7.39
N PHE A 47 -0.39 3.91 -8.71
CA PHE A 47 -1.32 3.13 -9.53
C PHE A 47 -0.94 1.64 -9.66
N GLY A 48 0.18 1.21 -9.08
CA GLY A 48 0.66 -0.17 -9.14
C GLY A 48 1.52 -0.50 -10.37
N PHE A 49 1.94 0.49 -11.14
CA PHE A 49 2.88 0.29 -12.25
C PHE A 49 4.31 0.18 -11.73
N LEU A 50 5.07 -0.76 -12.28
CA LEU A 50 6.49 -0.94 -11.97
C LEU A 50 7.32 -0.06 -12.91
N HIS A 51 8.23 0.73 -12.33
CA HIS A 51 9.18 1.55 -13.07
C HIS A 51 10.53 0.83 -13.24
N GLU A 52 11.45 1.40 -14.01
CA GLU A 52 12.83 0.88 -14.10
C GLU A 52 13.73 1.49 -13.03
N GLU A 53 13.41 2.70 -12.58
CA GLU A 53 14.17 3.48 -11.59
C GLU A 53 13.32 3.75 -10.34
N GLU A 54 13.98 4.07 -9.23
CA GLU A 54 13.29 4.49 -8.00
C GLU A 54 12.48 5.76 -8.26
N LEU A 55 11.22 5.77 -7.82
CA LEU A 55 10.37 6.94 -7.97
C LEU A 55 10.84 8.09 -7.08
N PRO A 56 10.73 9.34 -7.56
CA PRO A 56 11.05 10.49 -6.74
C PRO A 56 10.12 10.56 -5.53
N THR A 57 10.61 11.17 -4.45
CA THR A 57 9.78 11.40 -3.26
C THR A 57 8.61 12.32 -3.61
N PRO A 58 7.37 11.97 -3.20
CA PRO A 58 6.21 12.80 -3.49
C PRO A 58 6.39 14.21 -2.99
N THR A 59 6.07 15.17 -3.86
CA THR A 59 6.07 16.58 -3.50
C THR A 59 4.86 16.90 -2.61
N ALA A 60 4.97 17.95 -1.79
CA ALA A 60 3.86 18.41 -0.95
C ALA A 60 2.60 18.79 -1.76
N VAL A 61 2.75 19.08 -3.06
CA VAL A 61 1.62 19.36 -3.97
C VAL A 61 0.90 18.06 -4.33
N GLU A 62 1.64 17.00 -4.67
CA GLU A 62 1.08 15.68 -4.98
C GLU A 62 0.39 15.05 -3.76
N GLU A 63 0.95 15.22 -2.57
CA GLU A 63 0.29 14.79 -1.33
C GLU A 63 -1.05 15.51 -1.11
N LYS A 64 -1.09 16.82 -1.34
CA LYS A 64 -2.34 17.60 -1.28
C LYS A 64 -3.34 17.13 -2.33
N GLN A 65 -2.91 16.83 -3.54
CA GLN A 65 -3.78 16.30 -4.59
C GLN A 65 -4.33 14.92 -4.21
N LYS A 66 -3.49 14.02 -3.69
CA LYS A 66 -3.89 12.71 -3.18
C LYS A 66 -4.96 12.83 -2.09
N LEU A 67 -4.78 13.72 -1.12
CA LEU A 67 -5.77 13.97 -0.07
C LEU A 67 -7.09 14.47 -0.65
N GLN A 68 -7.03 15.42 -1.59
CA GLN A 68 -8.24 15.89 -2.27
C GLN A 68 -8.97 14.76 -2.98
N GLU A 69 -8.26 13.90 -3.71
CA GLU A 69 -8.84 12.74 -4.40
C GLU A 69 -9.53 11.78 -3.43
N ILE A 70 -8.92 11.49 -2.29
CA ILE A 70 -9.51 10.67 -1.22
C ILE A 70 -10.84 11.28 -0.74
N GLU A 71 -10.88 12.59 -0.49
CA GLU A 71 -12.13 13.27 -0.13
C GLU A 71 -13.19 13.24 -1.25
N ARG A 72 -12.79 13.09 -2.53
CA ARG A 72 -13.75 12.96 -3.64
C ARG A 72 -14.37 11.57 -3.70
N VAL A 73 -13.71 10.52 -3.18
CA VAL A 73 -14.18 9.13 -3.25
C VAL A 73 -15.60 8.98 -2.71
N GLU A 74 -15.90 9.57 -1.54
CA GLU A 74 -17.25 9.49 -0.97
C GLU A 74 -18.33 10.13 -1.85
N LYS A 75 -17.98 11.26 -2.49
CA LYS A 75 -18.87 11.98 -3.41
C LYS A 75 -19.11 11.15 -4.68
N TRP A 76 -18.06 10.53 -5.21
CA TRP A 76 -18.16 9.59 -6.33
C TRP A 76 -19.03 8.39 -5.98
N LEU A 77 -18.80 7.76 -4.83
CA LEU A 77 -19.60 6.64 -4.34
C LEU A 77 -21.08 7.01 -4.21
N LYS A 78 -21.40 8.20 -3.68
CA LYS A 78 -22.78 8.71 -3.59
C LYS A 78 -23.42 8.91 -4.97
N MET A 79 -22.64 9.37 -5.94
CA MET A 79 -23.12 9.57 -7.32
C MET A 79 -23.37 8.24 -8.03
N VAL A 80 -22.46 7.27 -7.90
CA VAL A 80 -22.59 5.92 -8.45
C VAL A 80 -23.78 5.19 -7.85
N LYS A 81 -23.96 5.25 -6.51
CA LYS A 81 -25.14 4.66 -5.83
C LYS A 81 -26.47 5.23 -6.34
N LYS A 82 -26.49 6.48 -6.83
CA LYS A 82 -27.68 7.14 -7.38
C LYS A 82 -27.51 7.40 -8.89
N TRP A 83 -26.98 6.42 -9.62
CA TRP A 83 -26.60 6.57 -11.01
C TRP A 83 -27.72 7.12 -11.90
N ASN A 84 -28.94 6.59 -11.79
CA ASN A 84 -30.09 7.05 -12.59
C ASN A 84 -30.41 8.54 -12.41
N LYS A 85 -30.10 9.12 -11.25
CA LYS A 85 -30.27 10.55 -10.99
C LYS A 85 -29.18 11.40 -11.63
N TYR A 86 -27.94 10.91 -11.66
CA TYR A 86 -26.77 11.73 -11.99
C TYR A 86 -26.19 11.50 -13.39
N LYS A 87 -26.49 10.38 -14.06
CA LYS A 87 -25.89 9.98 -15.34
C LYS A 87 -25.93 11.05 -16.45
N ASN A 88 -27.01 11.82 -16.53
CA ASN A 88 -27.20 12.89 -17.52
C ASN A 88 -27.16 14.29 -16.87
N SER A 89 -26.65 14.40 -15.65
CA SER A 89 -26.63 15.66 -14.91
C SER A 89 -25.37 16.45 -15.19
N ASP A 90 -25.54 17.76 -15.33
CA ASP A 90 -24.45 18.74 -15.41
C ASP A 90 -23.47 18.63 -14.23
N LYS A 91 -23.99 18.19 -13.08
CA LYS A 91 -23.22 17.96 -11.86
C LYS A 91 -22.20 16.83 -12.02
N LEU A 92 -22.54 15.75 -12.74
CA LEU A 92 -21.62 14.66 -13.03
C LEU A 92 -20.51 15.15 -13.96
N ALA A 93 -20.87 15.82 -15.07
CA ALA A 93 -19.91 16.36 -16.03
C ALA A 93 -18.90 17.30 -15.34
N LYS A 94 -19.37 18.27 -14.53
CA LYS A 94 -18.51 19.18 -13.76
C LYS A 94 -17.62 18.47 -12.75
N ARG A 95 -17.99 17.28 -12.27
CA ARG A 95 -17.17 16.49 -11.35
C ARG A 95 -16.08 15.75 -12.11
N VAL A 96 -16.41 15.15 -13.26
CA VAL A 96 -15.46 14.48 -14.15
C VAL A 96 -14.38 15.45 -14.62
N TYR A 97 -14.75 16.65 -15.09
CA TYR A 97 -13.78 17.65 -15.54
C TYR A 97 -12.84 18.19 -14.46
N LYS A 98 -13.18 18.02 -13.17
CA LYS A 98 -12.33 18.45 -12.06
C LYS A 98 -11.23 17.44 -11.70
N GLY A 99 -11.31 16.20 -12.21
CA GLY A 99 -10.54 15.04 -11.72
C GLY A 99 -11.24 14.34 -10.57
#